data_AF-A0A2N7RMS1-F1
#
_entry.id   AF-A0A2N7RMS1-F1
#
_cell.length_a   1.000
_cell.length_b   1.000
_cell.length_c   1.000
_cell.angle_alpha   90.00
_cell.angle_beta   90.00
_cell.angle_gamma   90.00
#
_symmetry.space_group_name_H-M   'P 1'
#
loop_
_entity.id
_entity.type
_entity.pdbx_description
1 polymer ?
#
loop_
_entity_poly.entity_id
_entity_poly.type
_entity_poly.pdbx_seq_one_letter_code
_entity_poly.pdbx_strand_id
1 'polypeptide(L)' 'MRVAIVPRDNADLLVHRVSSRGLARGDAVWYITRDRQEATARVFFVSQGMAQLKICFVDSHGEAGWQVPRPRHIQL' A
#
# COMPACT_ATOMS: atom_id res chain seq x y z
N MET A 1 4.87 -8.69 3.57
CA MET A 1 4.06 -7.98 4.58
C MET A 1 2.61 -8.40 4.46
N ARG A 2 1.93 -8.60 5.60
CA ARG A 2 0.49 -8.88 5.65
C ARG A 2 -0.30 -7.58 5.62
N VAL A 3 -1.21 -7.44 4.68
CA VAL A 3 -2.00 -6.23 4.46
C VAL A 3 -3.49 -6.56 4.47
N ALA A 4 -4.31 -5.72 5.07
CA ALA A 4 -5.77 -5.79 4.90
C ALA A 4 -6.26 -4.59 4.11
N ILE A 5 -7.23 -4.81 3.23
CA ILE A 5 -7.97 -3.74 2.55
C ILE A 5 -9.16 -3.39 3.45
N VAL A 6 -9.30 -2.11 3.81
CA VAL A 6 -10.33 -1.61 4.72
C VAL A 6 -10.99 -0.35 4.16
N PRO A 7 -12.16 0.07 4.70
CA PRO A 7 -12.73 1.38 4.39
C PRO A 7 -11.76 2.52 4.77
N ARG A 8 -11.86 3.65 4.05
CA ARG A 8 -10.94 4.80 4.16
C ARG A 8 -10.68 5.23 5.61
N ASP A 9 -11.73 5.38 6.40
CA ASP A 9 -11.65 5.89 7.79
C ASP A 9 -10.88 4.97 8.74
N ASN A 10 -10.66 3.72 8.35
CA ASN A 10 -9.93 2.72 9.13
C ASN A 10 -8.52 2.45 8.58
N ALA A 11 -8.12 3.09 7.48
CA ALA A 11 -6.84 2.82 6.82
C ALA A 11 -5.68 3.54 7.53
N ASP A 12 -4.54 2.86 7.59
CA ASP A 12 -3.29 3.49 8.04
C ASP A 12 -2.59 4.19 6.86
N LEU A 13 -2.78 3.67 5.64
CA LEU A 13 -2.19 4.15 4.41
C LEU A 13 -3.21 4.16 3.27
N LEU A 14 -3.39 5.31 2.61
CA LEU A 14 -4.13 5.40 1.36
C LEU A 14 -3.19 5.14 0.19
N VAL A 15 -3.56 4.20 -0.67
CA VAL A 15 -2.71 3.70 -1.76
C VAL A 15 -3.32 4.07 -3.10
N HIS A 16 -2.59 4.82 -3.91
CA HIS A 16 -2.95 5.04 -5.30
C HIS A 16 -2.25 4.02 -6.19
N ARG A 17 -3.02 3.28 -7.00
CA ARG A 17 -2.46 2.31 -7.95
C ARG A 17 -2.08 3.01 -9.25
N VAL A 18 -0.85 2.80 -9.70
CA VAL A 18 -0.34 3.32 -10.98
C VAL A 18 -0.18 2.23 -12.03
N SER A 19 -0.09 2.66 -13.29
CA SER A 19 -0.01 1.77 -14.45
C SER A 19 1.41 1.30 -14.80
N SER A 20 2.46 1.89 -14.22
CA SER A 20 3.84 1.51 -14.51
C SER A 20 4.76 1.64 -13.30
N ARG A 21 5.84 0.83 -13.30
CA ARG A 21 6.87 0.84 -12.25
C ARG A 21 7.52 2.21 -12.07
N GLY A 22 7.73 2.98 -13.14
CA GLY A 22 8.40 4.29 -13.08
C GLY A 22 7.61 5.37 -12.32
N LEU A 23 6.29 5.17 -12.18
CA LEU A 23 5.39 6.05 -11.43
C LEU A 23 5.25 5.64 -9.96
N ALA A 24 5.59 4.39 -9.60
CA ALA A 24 5.50 3.89 -8.23
C ALA A 24 6.65 4.47 -7.40
N ARG A 25 6.37 5.55 -6.66
CA ARG A 25 7.35 6.26 -5.84
C ARG A 25 6.83 6.44 -4.42
N GLY A 26 7.69 6.13 -3.44
CA GLY A 26 7.34 6.17 -2.03
C GLY A 26 6.35 5.07 -1.64
N ASP A 27 5.86 5.12 -0.41
CA ASP A 27 5.09 4.01 0.16
C ASP A 27 3.65 3.95 -0.34
N ALA A 28 3.08 5.06 -0.80
CA ALA A 28 1.65 5.22 -1.04
C ALA A 28 1.25 5.04 -2.50
N VAL A 29 2.20 4.85 -3.41
CA VAL A 29 1.94 4.77 -4.86
C VAL A 29 2.42 3.43 -5.38
N TRP A 30 1.49 2.52 -5.67
CA TRP A 30 1.81 1.13 -5.93
C TRP A 30 1.65 0.76 -7.40
N TYR A 31 2.69 0.14 -7.95
CA TYR A 31 2.58 -0.65 -9.17
C TYR A 31 2.47 -2.13 -8.78
N ILE A 32 1.37 -2.77 -9.16
CA ILE A 32 1.12 -4.18 -8.83
C ILE A 32 1.55 -5.04 -10.02
N THR A 33 2.56 -5.88 -9.81
CA THR A 33 3.13 -6.76 -10.82
C THR A 33 3.21 -8.20 -10.31
N ARG A 34 3.18 -9.16 -11.25
CA ARG A 34 3.46 -10.58 -10.97
C ARG A 34 4.94 -10.91 -11.15
N ASP A 35 5.71 -10.03 -11.80
CA ASP A 35 7.15 -10.20 -11.96
C ASP A 35 7.85 -9.90 -10.63
N ARG A 36 8.51 -10.93 -10.10
CA ARG A 36 9.22 -10.84 -8.82
C ARG A 36 10.46 -9.94 -8.92
N GLN A 37 11.08 -9.80 -10.09
CA GLN A 37 12.27 -8.96 -10.26
C GLN A 37 11.92 -7.46 -10.28
N GLU A 38 10.70 -7.11 -10.67
CA GLU A 38 10.22 -5.73 -10.67
C GLU A 38 9.73 -5.25 -9.30
N ALA A 39 9.31 -6.18 -8.44
CA ALA A 39 8.68 -5.87 -7.16
C ALA A 39 9.70 -5.46 -6.09
N THR A 40 9.47 -4.31 -5.43
CA THR A 40 10.27 -3.84 -4.28
C THR A 40 9.84 -4.50 -2.97
N ALA A 41 8.57 -4.89 -2.87
CA ALA A 41 8.00 -5.53 -1.71
C ALA A 41 7.01 -6.63 -2.11
N ARG A 42 6.80 -7.58 -1.20
CA ARG A 42 5.79 -8.64 -1.34
C ARG A 42 4.69 -8.42 -0.33
N VAL A 43 3.47 -8.25 -0.82
CA VAL A 43 2.28 -8.08 -0.01
C VAL A 43 1.42 -9.34 -0.05
N PHE A 44 0.89 -9.73 1.09
CA PHE A 44 -0.07 -10.82 1.24
C PHE A 44 -1.34 -10.24 1.82
N PHE A 45 -2.44 -10.30 1.07
CA PHE A 45 -3.72 -9.83 1.56
C PHE A 45 -4.30 -10.83 2.57
N VAL A 46 -4.67 -10.33 3.74
CA VAL A 46 -5.21 -11.10 4.87
C VAL A 46 -6.40 -10.38 5.49
N SER A 47 -7.10 -11.04 6.41
CA SER A 47 -8.14 -10.39 7.21
C SER A 47 -7.56 -9.30 8.11
N GLN A 48 -8.39 -8.32 8.48
CA GLN A 48 -7.96 -7.16 9.29
C GLN A 48 -7.26 -7.56 10.59
N GLY A 49 -7.74 -8.58 11.31
CA GLY A 49 -7.13 -9.04 12.56
C GLY A 49 -5.75 -9.68 12.41
N MET A 50 -5.32 -10.01 11.19
CA MET A 50 -4.00 -10.61 10.90
C MET A 50 -3.04 -9.64 10.20
N ALA A 51 -3.52 -8.45 9.84
CA ALA A 51 -2.76 -7.49 9.07
C ALA A 51 -1.72 -6.75 9.91
N GLN A 52 -0.58 -6.44 9.28
CA GLN A 52 0.42 -5.53 9.83
C GLN A 52 0.20 -4.09 9.38
N LEU A 53 -0.49 -3.92 8.25
CA LEU A 53 -0.82 -2.63 7.65
C LEU A 53 -2.24 -2.69 7.08
N LYS A 54 -3.09 -1.73 7.43
CA LYS A 54 -4.40 -1.55 6.79
C LYS A 54 -4.28 -0.50 5.69
N ILE A 55 -4.72 -0.85 4.48
CA ILE A 55 -4.73 0.07 3.34
C ILE A 55 -6.14 0.31 2.82
N CYS A 56 -6.32 1.43 2.14
CA CYS A 56 -7.47 1.69 1.28
C CYS A 56 -6.96 2.17 -0.09
N PHE A 57 -7.46 1.60 -1.18
CA PHE A 57 -7.11 2.08 -2.51
C PHE A 57 -7.90 3.34 -2.84
N VAL A 58 -7.22 4.33 -3.44
CA VAL A 58 -7.81 5.62 -3.84
C VAL A 58 -7.55 5.93 -5.31
N ASP A 59 -8.46 6.69 -5.90
CA ASP A 59 -8.48 6.95 -7.35
C ASP A 59 -7.45 7.99 -7.78
N SER A 60 -7.09 8.93 -6.91
CA SER A 60 -6.17 10.01 -7.24
C SER A 60 -4.85 9.94 -6.47
N HIS A 61 -3.76 10.35 -7.14
CA HIS A 61 -2.45 10.47 -6.51
C HIS A 61 -2.45 11.46 -5.32
N GLY A 62 -3.26 12.52 -5.38
CA GLY A 62 -3.32 13.56 -4.33
C GLY A 62 -3.88 13.06 -3.00
N GLU A 63 -4.63 11.96 -3.00
CA GLU A 63 -5.17 11.34 -1.80
C GLU A 63 -4.22 10.32 -1.17
N ALA A 64 -3.20 9.87 -1.92
CA ALA A 64 -2.29 8.83 -1.47
C ALA A 64 -1.42 9.34 -0.32
N GLY A 65 -1.32 8.57 0.76
CA GLY A 65 -0.48 8.96 1.88
C GLY A 65 -0.84 8.26 3.18
N TRP A 66 0.08 8.37 4.12
CA TRP A 66 -0.08 7.89 5.49
C TRP A 66 -1.16 8.70 6.22
N GLN A 67 -2.13 8.00 6.81
CA GLN A 67 -3.19 8.59 7.64
C GLN A 67 -2.81 8.61 9.13
N VAL A 68 -1.78 7.84 9.48
CA VAL A 68 -1.15 7.78 10.80
C VAL A 68 0.37 7.94 10.63
N PRO A 69 1.14 8.30 11.66
CA PRO A 69 2.60 8.39 11.53
C PRO A 69 3.22 7.12 10.94
N ARG A 70 4.08 7.28 9.94
CA ARG A 70 4.74 6.15 9.23
C ARG A 70 5.49 5.25 10.22
N PRO A 71 5.11 3.96 10.35
CA PRO A 71 5.83 3.03 11.20
C PRO A 71 7.23 2.73 10.66
N ARG A 72 8.26 2.78 11.52
CA ARG A 72 9.67 2.59 11.14
C ARG A 72 10.00 1.20 10.59
N HIS A 73 9.23 0.19 10.98
CA HIS A 73 9.47 -1.21 10.60
C HIS A 73 8.75 -1.62 9.31
N ILE A 74 7.99 -0.71 8.68
CA ILE A 74 7.32 -0.98 7.40
C ILE A 74 8.26 -0.65 6.24
N GLN A 75 8.47 -1.66 5.39
CA GLN A 75 9.20 -1.56 4.13
C GLN A 75 8.27 -1.93 2.99
N LEU A 76 8.04 -0.95 2.10
CA LEU A 76 7.17 -0.98 0.92
C LEU A 76 7.98 -0.54 -0.30
#